data_AF-A0A6J2MXJ2-F1
#
_entry.id   AF-A0A6J2MXJ2-F1
#
_cell.length_a   1.000
_cell.length_b   1.000
_cell.length_c   1.000
_cell.angle_alpha   90.00
_cell.angle_beta   90.00
_cell.angle_gamma   90.00
#
_symmetry.space_group_name_H-M   'P 1'
#
loop_
_entity.id
_entity.type
_entity.pdbx_description
1 polymer ?
#
loop_
_entity_poly.entity_id
_entity_poly.type
_entity_poly.pdbx_seq_one_letter_code
_entity_poly.pdbx_strand_id
1 'polypeptide(L)'
;MAVWGVFAALRAAPRLWRRASRAAAGFRGTFFGRGYSVDPAQVRATQSPPTFGFLLDIDGVLVRGHQVIPAALEAFRRLLDARGQLRVPVVFVTNAGNISQHDKAKELSTLLGFKVEPDQIVLSHSPLKLFFQHHGKRMLVTGQGPLVENARALGFENVVTVDELRLAFPVLDMVDLQRRPKTTPHLRTDFPAIEGVLLLGEPVRWETSLQLIMDVLLSNGNPGTVLATVPYPHLPVLASNMDLLWMAEAKMPRFGHGTFLLCLEAIYRKLTGRELRYCGLTGKPSLLTYRYAEELIQRQAVKRGWAVPIQKLYTVGDNPMSDVYGANLFHQHLQAAQQGGMESPLDAHSCTSILVGTGVYSPAAPGPVEQPPFHGHRDFGLSPGLLEAAHVVNDVDEAVRLVLRQEGWA
;
A
#
# COMPACT_ATOMS: atom_id res chain seq x y z
N MET A 1 11.31 2.78 45.57
CA MET A 1 10.86 4.18 45.41
C MET A 1 10.88 4.49 43.93
N ALA A 2 9.69 4.67 43.35
CA ALA A 2 9.45 4.92 41.93
C ALA A 2 10.15 6.20 41.44
N VAL A 3 10.39 6.32 40.12
CA VAL A 3 9.76 7.34 39.25
C VAL A 3 10.03 7.05 37.75
N TRP A 4 8.96 6.68 37.02
CA TRP A 4 8.48 7.10 35.68
C TRP A 4 9.48 7.18 34.50
N GLY A 5 9.29 6.55 33.32
CA GLY A 5 8.07 6.20 32.60
C GLY A 5 7.70 7.26 31.55
N VAL A 6 8.47 7.37 30.45
CA VAL A 6 8.19 8.35 29.38
C VAL A 6 7.29 7.72 28.32
N PHE A 7 5.99 8.01 28.42
CA PHE A 7 5.02 7.86 27.33
C PHE A 7 5.16 9.07 26.37
N ALA A 8 5.59 8.82 25.14
CA ALA A 8 5.50 9.82 24.07
C ALA A 8 4.07 9.81 23.50
N ALA A 9 3.25 10.77 23.94
CA ALA A 9 1.90 10.99 23.45
C ALA A 9 1.93 11.50 22.00
N LEU A 10 1.31 10.73 21.08
CA LEU A 10 0.86 11.20 19.78
C LEU A 10 -0.20 12.30 19.99
N ARG A 11 0.22 13.56 19.91
CA ARG A 11 -0.71 14.70 19.88
C ARG A 11 -1.42 14.73 18.53
N ALA A 12 -2.65 14.23 18.52
CA ALA A 12 -3.64 14.49 17.49
C ALA A 12 -4.05 15.98 17.51
N ALA A 13 -3.97 16.65 16.36
CA ALA A 13 -4.59 17.96 16.16
C ALA A 13 -6.10 17.77 15.91
N PRO A 14 -6.98 18.57 16.56
CA PRO A 14 -8.42 18.36 16.46
C PRO A 14 -9.07 19.14 15.30
N ARG A 15 -9.98 18.42 14.61
CA ARG A 15 -11.30 18.85 14.06
C ARG A 15 -11.32 19.98 13.02
N LEU A 16 -11.87 19.66 11.84
CA LEU A 16 -12.81 20.52 11.09
C LEU A 16 -13.49 19.71 9.96
N TRP A 17 -14.52 18.93 10.27
CA TRP A 17 -15.52 18.50 9.27
C TRP A 17 -16.90 18.68 9.90
N ARG A 18 -17.53 19.83 9.60
CA ARG A 18 -18.92 20.11 9.93
C ARG A 18 -19.84 19.57 8.83
N ARG A 19 -20.86 18.87 9.31
CA ARG A 19 -22.06 18.36 8.63
C ARG A 19 -22.60 19.27 7.51
N ALA A 20 -22.96 18.65 6.39
CA ALA A 20 -24.08 19.08 5.56
C ALA A 20 -25.16 18.00 5.63
N SER A 21 -26.20 18.26 6.42
CA SER A 21 -27.43 17.47 6.48
C SER A 21 -28.53 18.32 5.84
N ARG A 22 -29.24 17.77 4.84
CA ARG A 22 -30.55 18.20 4.31
C ARG A 22 -30.88 17.23 3.16
N ALA A 23 -32.09 16.73 2.94
CA ALA A 23 -33.31 16.59 3.73
C ALA A 23 -34.12 15.52 2.97
N ALA A 24 -34.74 14.58 3.67
CA ALA A 24 -35.70 13.67 3.07
C ALA A 24 -37.02 14.42 2.79
N ALA A 25 -37.55 14.28 1.57
CA ALA A 25 -38.96 14.56 1.27
C ALA A 25 -39.63 13.25 0.89
N GLY A 26 -40.60 12.85 1.71
CA GLY A 26 -41.31 11.59 1.58
C GLY A 26 -42.34 11.59 0.47
N PHE A 27 -42.56 10.41 -0.09
CA PHE A 27 -43.81 10.05 -0.76
C PHE A 27 -44.27 8.71 -0.22
N ARG A 28 -45.31 8.76 0.63
CA ARG A 28 -46.12 7.59 0.99
C ARG A 28 -47.02 7.29 -0.21
N GLY A 29 -46.72 6.21 -0.92
CA GLY A 29 -47.62 5.60 -1.89
C GLY A 29 -48.09 4.25 -1.35
N THR A 30 -49.33 4.20 -0.87
CA THR A 30 -50.07 2.95 -0.61
C THR A 30 -50.41 2.28 -1.94
N PHE A 31 -49.98 1.05 -2.17
CA PHE A 31 -50.49 0.21 -3.25
C PHE A 31 -50.96 -1.14 -2.74
N PHE A 32 -52.17 -1.48 -3.18
CA PHE A 32 -52.95 -2.67 -2.88
C PHE A 32 -52.25 -3.96 -3.33
N GLY A 33 -52.46 -5.02 -2.55
CA GLY A 33 -51.98 -6.35 -2.84
C GLY A 33 -52.60 -6.97 -4.10
N ARG A 34 -51.77 -7.72 -4.83
CA ARG A 34 -52.17 -8.83 -5.68
C ARG A 34 -51.22 -9.98 -5.41
N GLY A 35 -51.76 -11.05 -4.85
CA GLY A 35 -51.03 -12.29 -4.62
C GLY A 35 -50.66 -12.94 -5.94
N TYR A 36 -49.38 -13.24 -6.12
CA TYR A 36 -48.91 -14.20 -7.10
C TYR A 36 -48.49 -15.46 -6.34
N SER A 37 -49.17 -16.55 -6.65
CA SER A 37 -48.85 -17.91 -6.24
C SER A 37 -47.43 -18.26 -6.70
N VAL A 38 -46.56 -18.59 -5.75
CA VAL A 38 -45.19 -19.07 -6.01
C VAL A 38 -45.25 -20.59 -6.18
N ASP A 39 -44.78 -21.05 -7.34
CA ASP A 39 -44.61 -22.45 -7.71
C ASP A 39 -43.55 -23.12 -6.81
N PRO A 40 -43.80 -24.26 -6.13
CA PRO A 40 -42.89 -24.81 -5.11
C PRO A 40 -41.56 -25.41 -5.63
N ALA A 41 -41.23 -25.28 -6.92
CA ALA A 41 -40.17 -26.07 -7.55
C ALA A 41 -38.87 -25.32 -7.91
N GLN A 42 -38.62 -24.11 -7.40
CA GLN A 42 -37.32 -23.43 -7.56
C GLN A 42 -36.83 -22.71 -6.29
N VAL A 43 -36.57 -23.48 -5.24
CA VAL A 43 -35.62 -23.03 -4.20
C VAL A 43 -34.20 -23.25 -4.76
N ARG A 44 -33.77 -22.40 -5.69
CA ARG A 44 -32.33 -22.18 -5.85
C ARG A 44 -31.89 -21.57 -4.53
N ALA A 45 -31.00 -22.25 -3.81
CA ALA A 45 -30.36 -21.70 -2.62
C ALA A 45 -29.68 -20.37 -3.03
N THR A 46 -30.36 -19.25 -2.80
CA THR A 46 -29.78 -17.93 -2.93
C THR A 46 -28.78 -17.83 -1.79
N GLN A 47 -27.50 -18.03 -2.10
CA GLN A 47 -26.44 -17.80 -1.13
C GLN A 47 -26.65 -16.40 -0.53
N SER A 48 -26.70 -16.33 0.80
CA SER A 48 -26.77 -15.07 1.53
C SER A 48 -25.67 -14.12 1.04
N PRO A 49 -25.90 -12.80 0.98
CA PRO A 49 -24.83 -11.86 0.65
C PRO A 49 -23.60 -12.05 1.54
N PRO A 50 -22.38 -11.90 1.01
CA PRO A 50 -21.17 -12.10 1.80
C PRO A 50 -21.04 -10.98 2.85
N THR A 51 -20.55 -11.36 4.04
CA THR A 51 -20.22 -10.43 5.13
C THR A 51 -18.71 -10.36 5.37
N PHE A 52 -17.91 -10.93 4.46
CA PHE A 52 -16.46 -11.00 4.53
C PHE A 52 -15.82 -10.76 3.16
N GLY A 53 -14.56 -10.37 3.15
CA GLY A 53 -13.78 -10.13 1.93
C GLY A 53 -12.31 -10.48 2.09
N PHE A 54 -11.59 -10.56 0.97
CA PHE A 54 -10.16 -10.89 0.95
C PHE A 54 -9.30 -9.71 0.54
N LEU A 55 -8.19 -9.53 1.26
CA LEU A 55 -7.06 -8.72 0.84
C LEU A 55 -5.93 -9.68 0.47
N LEU A 56 -5.61 -9.80 -0.81
CA LEU A 56 -4.63 -10.78 -1.29
C LEU A 56 -3.37 -10.07 -1.73
N ASP A 57 -2.23 -10.40 -1.13
CA ASP A 57 -0.96 -10.08 -1.75
C ASP A 57 -0.79 -10.81 -3.09
N ILE A 58 0.12 -10.31 -3.93
CA ILE A 58 0.34 -10.82 -5.29
C ILE A 58 1.63 -11.63 -5.35
N ASP A 59 2.76 -11.02 -5.02
CA ASP A 59 4.09 -11.58 -5.25
C ASP A 59 4.47 -12.55 -4.13
N GLY A 60 4.60 -13.84 -4.44
CA GLY A 60 4.77 -14.89 -3.44
C GLY A 60 3.47 -15.54 -2.97
N VAL A 61 2.31 -14.99 -3.34
CA VAL A 61 0.98 -15.54 -3.01
C VAL A 61 0.23 -16.03 -4.25
N LEU A 62 0.10 -15.18 -5.27
CA LEU A 62 -0.59 -15.48 -6.52
C LEU A 62 0.37 -15.79 -7.66
N VAL A 63 1.54 -15.15 -7.66
CA VAL A 63 2.55 -15.26 -8.70
C VAL A 63 3.95 -15.39 -8.09
N ARG A 64 4.89 -15.94 -8.85
CA ARG A 64 6.33 -15.88 -8.56
C ARG A 64 7.03 -15.36 -9.80
N GLY A 65 7.48 -14.11 -9.76
CA GLY A 65 7.86 -13.38 -10.98
C GLY A 65 6.66 -13.30 -11.93
N HIS A 66 6.85 -13.73 -13.17
CA HIS A 66 5.79 -13.74 -14.20
C HIS A 66 4.97 -15.04 -14.27
N GLN A 67 5.20 -16.00 -13.38
CA GLN A 67 4.52 -17.30 -13.39
C GLN A 67 3.44 -17.35 -12.32
N VAL A 68 2.23 -17.77 -12.71
CA VAL A 68 1.14 -17.99 -11.76
C VAL A 68 1.46 -19.18 -10.85
N ILE A 69 1.19 -19.04 -9.55
CA ILE A 69 1.26 -20.15 -8.60
C ILE A 69 0.03 -21.03 -8.84
N PRO A 70 0.16 -22.35 -9.11
CA PRO A 70 -0.99 -23.20 -9.43
C PRO A 70 -2.14 -23.15 -8.41
N ALA A 71 -1.80 -23.06 -7.12
CA ALA A 71 -2.80 -22.90 -6.05
C ALA A 71 -3.65 -21.63 -6.19
N ALA A 72 -3.15 -20.55 -6.80
CA ALA A 72 -3.95 -19.36 -7.07
C ALA A 72 -5.11 -19.65 -8.02
N LEU A 73 -4.90 -20.49 -9.03
CA LEU A 73 -5.96 -20.89 -9.96
C LEU A 73 -7.05 -21.71 -9.24
N GLU A 74 -6.65 -22.62 -8.35
CA GLU A 74 -7.60 -23.39 -7.53
C GLU A 74 -8.39 -22.48 -6.57
N ALA A 75 -7.71 -21.55 -5.92
CA ALA A 75 -8.33 -20.56 -5.05
C ALA A 75 -9.43 -19.78 -5.77
N PHE A 76 -9.14 -19.26 -6.97
CA PHE A 76 -10.11 -18.48 -7.74
C PHE A 76 -11.23 -19.35 -8.33
N ARG A 77 -11.01 -20.63 -8.64
CA ARG A 77 -12.12 -21.54 -8.99
C ARG A 77 -13.15 -21.66 -7.87
N ARG A 78 -12.76 -21.48 -6.61
CA ARG A 78 -13.68 -21.49 -5.45
C ARG A 78 -14.35 -20.14 -5.21
N LEU A 79 -13.63 -19.05 -5.48
CA LEU A 79 -14.11 -17.69 -5.27
C LEU A 79 -15.00 -17.18 -6.41
N LEU A 80 -14.95 -17.80 -7.59
CA LEU A 80 -15.80 -17.46 -8.73
C LEU A 80 -17.10 -18.27 -8.72
N ASP A 81 -18.19 -17.63 -9.15
CA ASP A 81 -19.46 -18.29 -9.43
C ASP A 81 -19.49 -18.92 -10.84
N ALA A 82 -20.60 -19.57 -11.19
CA ALA A 82 -20.78 -20.19 -12.50
C ALA A 82 -20.76 -19.19 -13.69
N ARG A 83 -20.81 -17.87 -13.42
CA ARG A 83 -20.72 -16.80 -14.41
C ARG A 83 -19.31 -16.18 -14.48
N GLY A 84 -18.35 -16.73 -13.74
CA GLY A 84 -16.99 -16.19 -13.64
C GLY A 84 -16.93 -14.88 -12.87
N GLN A 85 -17.87 -14.64 -11.95
CA GLN A 85 -17.89 -13.46 -11.10
C GLN A 85 -17.49 -13.82 -9.66
N LEU A 86 -16.75 -12.93 -9.01
CA LEU A 86 -16.38 -13.12 -7.61
C LEU A 86 -17.62 -13.18 -6.71
N ARG A 87 -17.69 -14.23 -5.89
CA ARG A 87 -18.74 -14.51 -4.90
C ARG A 87 -18.62 -13.65 -3.65
N VAL A 88 -17.43 -13.09 -3.43
CA VAL A 88 -17.05 -12.23 -2.30
C VAL A 88 -16.17 -11.09 -2.82
N PRO A 89 -16.09 -9.93 -2.15
CA PRO A 89 -15.20 -8.87 -2.58
C PRO A 89 -13.74 -9.27 -2.37
N VAL A 90 -12.90 -8.95 -3.35
CA VAL A 90 -11.47 -9.24 -3.35
C VAL A 90 -10.73 -8.00 -3.81
N VAL A 91 -9.75 -7.58 -3.01
CA VAL A 91 -8.79 -6.54 -3.35
C VAL A 91 -7.40 -7.15 -3.33
N PHE A 92 -6.64 -6.90 -4.39
CA PHE A 92 -5.24 -7.31 -4.54
C PHE A 92 -4.35 -6.18 -4.04
N VAL A 93 -3.51 -6.45 -3.03
CA VAL A 93 -2.68 -5.45 -2.35
C VAL A 93 -1.22 -5.81 -2.51
N THR A 94 -0.51 -5.11 -3.40
CA THR A 94 0.92 -5.32 -3.66
C THR A 94 1.72 -4.05 -3.36
N ASN A 95 2.95 -4.23 -2.91
CA ASN A 95 3.92 -3.14 -2.76
C ASN A 95 4.69 -2.82 -4.07
N ALA A 96 4.27 -3.38 -5.20
CA ALA A 96 4.74 -2.95 -6.52
C ALA A 96 4.43 -1.46 -6.76
N GLY A 97 5.44 -0.72 -7.24
CA GLY A 97 5.35 0.72 -7.51
C GLY A 97 5.64 1.12 -8.96
N ASN A 98 6.08 0.18 -9.79
CA ASN A 98 6.64 0.41 -11.13
C ASN A 98 5.65 0.15 -12.28
N ILE A 99 4.36 0.07 -11.99
CA ILE A 99 3.30 -0.27 -12.95
C ILE A 99 2.07 0.58 -12.68
N SER A 100 1.18 0.74 -13.67
CA SER A 100 -0.11 1.37 -13.47
C SER A 100 -1.13 0.38 -12.88
N GLN A 101 -2.16 0.87 -12.18
CA GLN A 101 -3.24 0.01 -11.66
C GLN A 101 -3.96 -0.75 -12.80
N HIS A 102 -4.11 -0.10 -13.96
CA HIS A 102 -4.76 -0.69 -15.13
C HIS A 102 -3.94 -1.84 -15.71
N ASP A 103 -2.64 -1.62 -15.91
CA ASP A 103 -1.77 -2.64 -16.50
C ASP A 103 -1.61 -3.82 -15.55
N LYS A 104 -1.49 -3.58 -14.23
CA LYS A 104 -1.43 -4.68 -13.25
C LYS A 104 -2.73 -5.49 -13.22
N ALA A 105 -3.89 -4.83 -13.30
CA ALA A 105 -5.18 -5.53 -13.39
C ALA A 105 -5.28 -6.39 -14.66
N LYS A 106 -4.80 -5.89 -15.80
CA LYS A 106 -4.75 -6.63 -17.07
C LYS A 106 -3.79 -7.83 -17.01
N GLU A 107 -2.62 -7.66 -16.41
CA GLU A 107 -1.66 -8.73 -16.16
C GLU A 107 -2.29 -9.82 -15.30
N LEU A 108 -2.87 -9.45 -14.15
CA LEU A 108 -3.52 -10.40 -13.25
C LEU A 108 -4.70 -11.11 -13.92
N SER A 109 -5.49 -10.38 -14.72
CA SER A 109 -6.62 -10.98 -15.44
C SER A 109 -6.17 -12.10 -16.38
N THR A 110 -5.04 -11.87 -17.06
CA THR A 110 -4.45 -12.85 -17.99
C THR A 110 -3.93 -14.07 -17.23
N LEU A 111 -3.24 -13.85 -16.11
CA LEU A 111 -2.65 -14.92 -15.30
C LEU A 111 -3.70 -15.78 -14.58
N LEU A 112 -4.78 -15.17 -14.08
CA LEU A 112 -5.80 -15.85 -13.29
C LEU A 112 -6.98 -16.38 -14.14
N GLY A 113 -7.09 -15.95 -15.39
CA GLY A 113 -8.14 -16.40 -16.32
C GLY A 113 -9.53 -15.82 -16.06
N PHE A 114 -9.64 -14.70 -15.33
CA PHE A 114 -10.88 -13.96 -15.13
C PHE A 114 -10.63 -12.45 -15.11
N LYS A 115 -11.68 -11.64 -15.31
CA LYS A 115 -11.53 -10.18 -15.34
C LYS A 115 -11.26 -9.62 -13.94
N VAL A 116 -10.08 -9.04 -13.74
CA VAL A 116 -9.73 -8.19 -12.60
C VAL A 116 -9.88 -6.74 -13.02
N GLU A 117 -10.68 -5.98 -12.28
CA GLU A 117 -10.89 -4.55 -12.55
C GLU A 117 -9.80 -3.69 -11.87
N PRO A 118 -9.43 -2.52 -12.42
CA PRO A 118 -8.44 -1.64 -11.81
C PRO A 118 -8.80 -1.16 -10.40
N ASP A 119 -10.10 -1.08 -10.07
CA ASP A 119 -10.60 -0.74 -8.73
C ASP A 119 -10.44 -1.88 -7.70
N GLN A 120 -9.92 -3.04 -8.12
CA GLN A 120 -9.52 -4.14 -7.25
C GLN A 120 -8.02 -4.15 -6.95
N ILE A 121 -7.22 -3.29 -7.57
CA ILE A 121 -5.76 -3.25 -7.38
C ILE A 121 -5.37 -2.11 -6.45
N VAL A 122 -4.67 -2.42 -5.35
CA VAL A 122 -3.95 -1.47 -4.51
C VAL A 122 -2.46 -1.68 -4.76
N LEU A 123 -1.84 -0.68 -5.39
CA LEU A 123 -0.40 -0.58 -5.51
C LEU A 123 0.16 0.17 -4.30
N SER A 124 1.47 0.09 -4.11
CA SER A 124 2.20 0.72 -3.01
C SER A 124 1.87 2.21 -2.88
N HIS A 125 1.76 2.88 -4.03
CA HIS A 125 1.48 4.32 -4.15
C HIS A 125 -0.01 4.66 -4.21
N SER A 126 -0.94 3.71 -4.33
CA SER A 126 -2.38 4.01 -4.44
C SER A 126 -2.92 4.89 -3.30
N PRO A 127 -2.55 4.69 -2.02
CA PRO A 127 -3.03 5.53 -0.92
C PRO A 127 -2.54 6.98 -0.98
N LEU A 128 -1.55 7.30 -1.83
CA LEU A 128 -1.09 8.68 -2.02
C LEU A 128 -2.15 9.59 -2.67
N LYS A 129 -3.23 9.02 -3.21
CA LYS A 129 -4.44 9.77 -3.59
C LYS A 129 -5.06 10.56 -2.44
N LEU A 130 -4.81 10.13 -1.19
CA LEU A 130 -5.34 10.79 0.01
C LEU A 130 -4.51 12.02 0.44
N PHE A 131 -3.38 12.30 -0.21
CA PHE A 131 -2.42 13.35 0.17
C PHE A 131 -2.66 14.66 -0.61
N PHE A 132 -3.92 15.10 -0.67
CA PHE A 132 -4.38 16.27 -1.44
C PHE A 132 -3.60 17.56 -1.12
N GLN A 133 -3.11 17.72 0.11
CA GLN A 133 -2.31 18.88 0.51
C GLN A 133 -0.94 18.97 -0.18
N HIS A 134 -0.51 17.91 -0.87
CA HIS A 134 0.74 17.87 -1.64
C HIS A 134 0.52 17.84 -3.16
N HIS A 135 -0.71 17.66 -3.64
CA HIS A 135 -1.00 17.43 -5.07
C HIS A 135 -0.64 18.61 -5.97
N GLY A 136 -0.85 19.85 -5.50
CA GLY A 136 -0.47 21.06 -6.23
C GLY A 136 1.02 21.43 -6.15
N LYS A 137 1.80 20.77 -5.28
CA LYS A 137 3.22 21.08 -5.08
C LYS A 137 4.07 20.51 -6.20
N ARG A 138 5.20 21.17 -6.50
CA ARG A 138 6.23 20.63 -7.41
C ARG A 138 7.04 19.53 -6.73
N MET A 139 6.78 18.29 -7.10
CA MET A 139 7.41 17.13 -6.49
C MET A 139 8.55 16.60 -7.35
N LEU A 140 9.73 16.39 -6.76
CA LEU A 140 10.76 15.52 -7.35
C LEU A 140 10.31 14.07 -7.21
N VAL A 141 10.09 13.38 -8.32
CA VAL A 141 9.59 12.00 -8.36
C VAL A 141 10.72 11.04 -8.72
N THR A 142 10.79 9.93 -8.00
CA THR A 142 11.76 8.85 -8.24
C THR A 142 11.12 7.47 -8.13
N GLY A 143 11.74 6.50 -8.79
CA GLY A 143 11.33 5.09 -8.84
C GLY A 143 11.56 4.50 -10.23
N GLN A 144 10.73 3.54 -10.60
CA GLN A 144 10.76 2.86 -11.90
C GLN A 144 9.39 2.86 -12.56
N GLY A 145 9.35 2.54 -13.85
CA GLY A 145 8.10 2.46 -14.62
C GLY A 145 7.57 3.83 -15.09
N PRO A 146 6.26 3.93 -15.39
CA PRO A 146 5.64 5.14 -15.91
C PRO A 146 5.43 6.16 -14.77
N LEU A 147 6.52 6.74 -14.26
CA LEU A 147 6.56 7.56 -13.06
C LEU A 147 5.66 8.79 -13.15
N VAL A 148 5.72 9.51 -14.27
CA VAL A 148 4.98 10.76 -14.45
C VAL A 148 3.49 10.47 -14.56
N GLU A 149 3.13 9.42 -15.30
CA GLU A 149 1.75 8.96 -15.46
C GLU A 149 1.18 8.49 -14.13
N ASN A 150 1.93 7.68 -13.36
CA ASN A 150 1.53 7.22 -12.04
C ASN A 150 1.34 8.39 -11.08
N ALA A 151 2.29 9.33 -11.00
CA ALA A 151 2.16 10.51 -10.15
C ALA A 151 0.93 11.37 -10.51
N ARG A 152 0.70 11.61 -11.81
CA ARG A 152 -0.48 12.35 -12.27
C ARG A 152 -1.80 11.63 -11.98
N ALA A 153 -1.85 10.30 -12.15
CA ALA A 153 -3.01 9.48 -11.83
C ALA A 153 -3.36 9.49 -10.32
N LEU A 154 -2.39 9.83 -9.47
CA LEU A 154 -2.58 10.01 -8.02
C LEU A 154 -3.07 11.42 -7.66
N GLY A 155 -3.00 12.38 -8.59
CA GLY A 155 -3.37 13.78 -8.38
C GLY A 155 -2.20 14.76 -8.34
N PHE A 156 -0.94 14.31 -8.44
CA PHE A 156 0.19 15.24 -8.44
C PHE A 156 0.29 15.99 -9.78
N GLU A 157 0.09 17.30 -9.73
CA GLU A 157 -0.01 18.16 -10.91
C GLU A 157 1.38 18.52 -11.48
N ASN A 158 2.31 18.84 -10.57
CA ASN A 158 3.62 19.39 -10.90
C ASN A 158 4.71 18.35 -10.57
N VAL A 159 5.15 17.61 -11.58
CA VAL A 159 6.14 16.53 -11.43
C VAL A 159 7.44 16.90 -12.11
N VAL A 160 8.55 16.70 -11.40
CA VAL A 160 9.92 16.78 -11.93
C VAL A 160 10.59 15.44 -11.70
N THR A 161 11.17 14.85 -12.73
CA THR A 161 11.91 13.59 -12.63
C THR A 161 13.38 13.84 -12.26
N VAL A 162 14.04 12.81 -11.74
CA VAL A 162 15.49 12.83 -11.49
C VAL A 162 16.28 13.18 -12.75
N ASP A 163 15.86 12.67 -13.92
CA ASP A 163 16.51 12.97 -15.20
C ASP A 163 16.34 14.43 -15.63
N GLU A 164 15.16 15.02 -15.45
CA GLU A 164 14.94 16.45 -15.74
C GLU A 164 15.78 17.34 -14.82
N LEU A 165 15.85 17.02 -13.52
CA LEU A 165 16.69 17.75 -12.58
C LEU A 165 18.17 17.65 -12.94
N ARG A 166 18.64 16.43 -13.26
CA ARG A 166 20.02 16.18 -13.72
C ARG A 166 20.36 16.96 -14.98
N LEU A 167 19.46 16.99 -15.96
CA LEU A 167 19.66 17.75 -17.20
C LEU A 167 19.68 19.26 -16.96
N ALA A 168 18.87 19.74 -16.01
CA ALA A 168 18.86 21.14 -15.62
C ALA A 168 20.13 21.56 -14.85
N PHE A 169 20.72 20.66 -14.06
CA PHE A 169 21.89 20.91 -13.22
C PHE A 169 22.95 19.80 -13.40
N PRO A 170 23.67 19.79 -14.53
CA PRO A 170 24.50 18.65 -14.91
C PRO A 170 25.76 18.46 -14.05
N VAL A 171 26.12 19.47 -13.24
CA VAL A 171 27.22 19.38 -12.26
C VAL A 171 26.81 18.73 -10.93
N LEU A 172 25.54 18.39 -10.74
CA LEU A 172 25.09 17.69 -9.53
C LEU A 172 25.29 16.17 -9.63
N ASP A 173 25.11 15.57 -10.81
CA ASP A 173 25.31 14.12 -11.04
C ASP A 173 26.77 13.78 -11.38
N MET A 174 27.71 14.17 -10.52
CA MET A 174 29.14 13.89 -10.73
C MET A 174 29.55 12.51 -10.24
N VAL A 175 28.64 11.75 -9.64
CA VAL A 175 28.84 10.36 -9.23
C VAL A 175 28.94 9.42 -10.44
N ASP A 176 28.34 9.81 -11.58
CA ASP A 176 28.56 9.16 -12.86
C ASP A 176 29.68 9.84 -13.66
N LEU A 177 30.84 9.20 -13.71
CA LEU A 177 31.98 9.72 -14.47
C LEU A 177 31.71 9.86 -15.97
N GLN A 178 30.81 9.06 -16.54
CA GLN A 178 30.49 9.10 -17.97
C GLN A 178 29.60 10.30 -18.35
N ARG A 179 28.84 10.83 -17.38
CA ARG A 179 27.91 11.95 -17.61
C ARG A 179 28.48 13.33 -17.26
N ARG A 180 29.72 13.38 -16.75
CA ARG A 180 30.35 14.65 -16.35
C ARG A 180 30.47 15.61 -17.53
N PRO A 181 30.02 16.87 -17.40
CA PRO A 181 30.21 17.88 -18.42
C PRO A 181 31.71 18.07 -18.74
N LYS A 182 32.04 18.13 -20.03
CA LYS A 182 33.40 18.44 -20.51
C LYS A 182 33.69 19.94 -20.52
N THR A 183 32.65 20.76 -20.43
CA THR A 183 32.70 22.22 -20.41
C THR A 183 31.93 22.72 -19.19
N THR A 184 32.30 23.89 -18.68
CA THR A 184 31.59 24.54 -17.57
C THR A 184 30.17 24.90 -18.02
N PRO A 185 29.12 24.29 -17.44
CA PRO A 185 27.76 24.62 -17.81
C PRO A 185 27.35 25.96 -17.17
N HIS A 186 26.44 26.67 -17.83
CA HIS A 186 25.86 27.90 -17.27
C HIS A 186 25.00 27.58 -16.05
N LEU A 187 25.09 28.40 -15.01
CA LEU A 187 24.23 28.30 -13.84
C LEU A 187 22.79 28.63 -14.25
N ARG A 188 21.87 27.69 -14.06
CA ARG A 188 20.44 27.94 -14.22
C ARG A 188 19.85 28.51 -12.93
N THR A 189 19.34 29.73 -13.00
CA THR A 189 18.63 30.41 -11.90
C THR A 189 17.12 30.44 -12.09
N ASP A 190 16.64 30.01 -13.25
CA ASP A 190 15.22 30.02 -13.66
C ASP A 190 14.49 28.69 -13.39
N PHE A 191 15.21 27.67 -12.91
CA PHE A 191 14.57 26.39 -12.60
C PHE A 191 13.65 26.58 -11.39
N PRO A 192 12.35 26.27 -11.53
CA PRO A 192 11.40 26.50 -10.46
C PRO A 192 11.66 25.58 -9.28
N ALA A 193 11.57 26.14 -8.07
CA ALA A 193 11.90 25.41 -6.85
C ALA A 193 11.06 24.14 -6.69
N ILE A 194 11.73 23.07 -6.28
CA ILE A 194 11.09 21.81 -5.88
C ILE A 194 10.53 22.00 -4.46
N GLU A 195 9.32 21.53 -4.23
CA GLU A 195 8.57 21.77 -2.99
C GLU A 195 8.37 20.49 -2.16
N GLY A 196 8.84 19.34 -2.66
CA GLY A 196 8.76 18.05 -2.00
C GLY A 196 9.39 16.92 -2.81
N VAL A 197 9.53 15.76 -2.18
CA VAL A 197 10.07 14.54 -2.78
C VAL A 197 9.03 13.43 -2.70
N LEU A 198 8.81 12.72 -3.80
CA LEU A 198 7.85 11.63 -3.96
C LEU A 198 8.60 10.37 -4.41
N LEU A 199 8.74 9.41 -3.50
CA LEU A 199 9.45 8.16 -3.69
C LEU A 199 8.43 7.04 -4.00
N LEU A 200 8.20 6.76 -5.28
CA LEU A 200 7.21 5.76 -5.73
C LEU A 200 7.76 4.31 -5.73
N GLY A 201 9.07 4.15 -5.59
CA GLY A 201 9.79 2.87 -5.60
C GLY A 201 11.30 3.10 -5.68
N GLU A 202 12.08 2.03 -5.66
CA GLU A 202 13.52 2.12 -5.86
C GLU A 202 13.86 2.49 -7.31
N PRO A 203 14.69 3.51 -7.55
CA PRO A 203 15.18 3.82 -8.89
C PRO A 203 16.26 2.84 -9.33
N VAL A 204 16.59 2.83 -10.62
CA VAL A 204 17.88 2.28 -11.07
C VAL A 204 18.94 3.36 -10.85
N ARG A 205 20.17 2.97 -10.51
CA ARG A 205 21.29 3.90 -10.25
C ARG A 205 21.07 4.75 -8.99
N TRP A 206 21.14 4.07 -7.86
CA TRP A 206 20.86 4.65 -6.55
C TRP A 206 21.81 5.81 -6.24
N GLU A 207 23.06 5.75 -6.68
CA GLU A 207 24.07 6.80 -6.47
C GLU A 207 23.59 8.17 -6.98
N THR A 208 23.08 8.24 -8.21
CA THR A 208 22.59 9.49 -8.81
C THR A 208 21.33 9.97 -8.08
N SER A 209 20.39 9.06 -7.82
CA SER A 209 19.13 9.44 -7.17
C SER A 209 19.33 9.91 -5.74
N LEU A 210 20.17 9.21 -4.95
CA LEU A 210 20.53 9.59 -3.58
C LEU A 210 21.19 10.97 -3.56
N GLN A 211 22.18 11.21 -4.44
CA GLN A 211 22.85 12.51 -4.54
C GLN A 211 21.84 13.65 -4.80
N LEU A 212 21.01 13.51 -5.84
CA LEU A 212 20.10 14.57 -6.25
C LEU A 212 18.94 14.81 -5.26
N ILE A 213 18.44 13.75 -4.61
CA ILE A 213 17.46 13.92 -3.51
C ILE A 213 18.11 14.68 -2.35
N MET A 214 19.33 14.32 -1.97
CA MET A 214 20.06 15.04 -0.92
C MET A 214 20.28 16.50 -1.28
N ASP A 215 20.70 16.80 -2.51
CA ASP A 215 20.88 18.18 -2.98
C ASP A 215 19.59 18.99 -2.87
N VAL A 216 18.45 18.41 -3.26
CA VAL A 216 17.13 19.05 -3.12
C VAL A 216 16.75 19.29 -1.66
N LEU A 217 16.93 18.29 -0.78
CA LEU A 217 16.58 18.42 0.64
C LEU A 217 17.47 19.43 1.37
N LEU A 218 18.77 19.45 1.08
CA LEU A 218 19.75 20.33 1.73
C LEU A 218 19.69 21.77 1.22
N SER A 219 19.22 21.98 -0.02
CA SER A 219 19.07 23.30 -0.64
C SER A 219 17.67 23.91 -0.53
N ASN A 220 16.77 23.24 0.20
CA ASN A 220 15.36 23.64 0.30
C ASN A 220 14.69 23.79 -1.09
N GLY A 221 14.99 22.89 -2.01
CA GLY A 221 14.35 22.83 -3.33
C GLY A 221 15.07 23.56 -4.45
N ASN A 222 16.19 24.23 -4.17
CA ASN A 222 16.97 24.96 -5.17
C ASN A 222 18.45 24.56 -5.14
N PRO A 223 18.82 23.43 -5.79
CA PRO A 223 20.16 22.88 -5.69
C PRO A 223 21.23 23.71 -6.41
N GLY A 224 20.85 24.75 -7.16
CA GLY A 224 21.78 25.76 -7.68
C GLY A 224 22.24 26.79 -6.65
N THR A 225 21.73 26.73 -5.42
CA THR A 225 22.04 27.69 -4.35
C THR A 225 22.67 27.03 -3.14
N VAL A 226 23.58 27.76 -2.48
CA VAL A 226 24.20 27.33 -1.21
C VAL A 226 23.47 28.03 -0.06
N LEU A 227 22.92 27.25 0.85
CA LEU A 227 22.32 27.77 2.08
C LEU A 227 23.35 27.82 3.21
N ALA A 228 23.29 28.88 4.03
CA ALA A 228 24.16 29.02 5.20
C ALA A 228 23.88 27.96 6.27
N THR A 229 22.64 27.46 6.33
CA THR A 229 22.20 26.43 7.28
C THR A 229 21.30 25.43 6.58
N VAL A 230 21.45 24.15 6.91
CA VAL A 230 20.57 23.09 6.41
C VAL A 230 19.15 23.30 6.96
N PRO A 231 18.12 23.34 6.10
CA PRO A 231 16.73 23.55 6.54
C PRO A 231 16.24 22.38 7.39
N TYR A 232 15.53 22.69 8.49
CA TYR A 232 14.82 21.69 9.29
C TYR A 232 13.53 22.25 9.91
N PRO A 233 12.36 21.59 9.76
CA PRO A 233 12.16 20.39 8.94
C PRO A 233 12.52 20.64 7.47
N HIS A 234 13.08 19.62 6.82
CA HIS A 234 13.37 19.65 5.39
C HIS A 234 12.06 19.60 4.58
N LEU A 235 12.15 19.73 3.25
CA LEU A 235 10.99 19.59 2.36
C LEU A 235 10.23 18.28 2.61
N PRO A 236 8.90 18.25 2.42
CA PRO A 236 8.09 17.05 2.64
C PRO A 236 8.55 15.88 1.77
N VAL A 237 8.72 14.71 2.40
CA VAL A 237 9.07 13.45 1.72
C VAL A 237 7.90 12.48 1.87
N LEU A 238 7.40 11.96 0.75
CA LEU A 238 6.39 10.91 0.69
C LEU A 238 7.02 9.66 0.10
N ALA A 239 6.81 8.49 0.70
CA ALA A 239 7.31 7.21 0.18
C ALA A 239 6.23 6.14 0.17
N SER A 240 6.22 5.27 -0.83
CA SER A 240 5.10 4.36 -1.07
C SER A 240 5.36 2.88 -0.89
N ASN A 241 6.60 2.45 -0.66
CA ASN A 241 6.95 1.07 -0.42
C ASN A 241 8.06 1.02 0.64
N MET A 242 7.86 0.21 1.67
CA MET A 242 8.75 0.10 2.82
C MET A 242 9.41 -1.28 2.93
N ASP A 243 9.12 -2.20 2.02
CA ASP A 243 9.66 -3.54 2.06
C ASP A 243 11.17 -3.49 1.85
N LEU A 244 11.90 -3.99 2.85
CA LEU A 244 13.34 -4.17 2.74
C LEU A 244 13.65 -5.20 1.65
N LEU A 245 12.85 -6.27 1.59
CA LEU A 245 13.02 -7.43 0.71
C LEU A 245 11.70 -7.83 0.06
N TRP A 246 11.78 -8.38 -1.15
CA TRP A 246 10.63 -8.94 -1.88
C TRP A 246 11.03 -10.21 -2.67
N MET A 247 10.04 -11.02 -3.06
CA MET A 247 10.27 -12.27 -3.82
C MET A 247 10.14 -12.09 -5.33
N ALA A 248 11.24 -12.39 -6.02
CA ALA A 248 11.31 -12.48 -7.48
C ALA A 248 11.50 -13.94 -7.92
N GLU A 249 12.05 -14.17 -9.12
CA GLU A 249 12.32 -15.51 -9.66
C GLU A 249 13.46 -16.24 -8.94
N ALA A 250 14.39 -15.48 -8.35
CA ALA A 250 15.52 -16.05 -7.62
C ALA A 250 15.07 -16.73 -6.32
N LYS A 251 15.80 -17.77 -5.90
CA LYS A 251 15.51 -18.49 -4.63
C LYS A 251 15.66 -17.61 -3.39
N MET A 252 16.49 -16.56 -3.47
CA MET A 252 16.73 -15.63 -2.37
C MET A 252 15.96 -14.31 -2.63
N PRO A 253 15.35 -13.69 -1.61
CA PRO A 253 14.68 -12.40 -1.74
C PRO A 253 15.61 -11.32 -2.32
N ARG A 254 15.05 -10.35 -3.05
CA ARG A 254 15.76 -9.21 -3.63
C ARG A 254 15.57 -7.96 -2.78
N PHE A 255 16.49 -7.00 -2.86
CA PHE A 255 16.31 -5.70 -2.19
C PHE A 255 15.10 -4.97 -2.79
N GLY A 256 14.23 -4.47 -1.92
CA GLY A 256 13.11 -3.59 -2.26
C GLY A 256 13.40 -2.13 -1.93
N HIS A 257 12.39 -1.29 -2.13
CA HIS A 257 12.45 0.14 -1.87
C HIS A 257 12.84 0.50 -0.43
N GLY A 258 12.48 -0.31 0.56
CA GLY A 258 12.89 -0.11 1.96
C GLY A 258 14.41 -0.08 2.14
N THR A 259 15.17 -0.82 1.31
CA THR A 259 16.64 -0.74 1.31
C THR A 259 17.13 0.60 0.80
N PHE A 260 16.49 1.16 -0.24
CA PHE A 260 16.81 2.50 -0.74
C PHE A 260 16.48 3.58 0.31
N LEU A 261 15.34 3.49 0.98
CA LEU A 261 14.95 4.38 2.09
C LEU A 261 16.00 4.35 3.21
N LEU A 262 16.43 3.15 3.62
CA LEU A 262 17.49 2.97 4.62
C LEU A 262 18.79 3.70 4.23
N CYS A 263 19.22 3.60 2.97
CA CYS A 263 20.39 4.34 2.48
C CYS A 263 20.20 5.85 2.55
N LEU A 264 19.07 6.36 2.03
CA LEU A 264 18.75 7.79 2.02
C LEU A 264 18.74 8.36 3.45
N GLU A 265 18.10 7.65 4.36
CA GLU A 265 18.02 7.98 5.77
C GLU A 265 19.39 8.03 6.46
N ALA A 266 20.22 7.02 6.24
CA ALA A 266 21.54 6.93 6.83
C ALA A 266 22.44 8.08 6.35
N ILE A 267 22.40 8.37 5.05
CA ILE A 267 23.13 9.48 4.43
C ILE A 267 22.65 10.82 5.01
N TYR A 268 21.34 11.08 5.01
CA TYR A 268 20.77 12.31 5.56
C TYR A 268 21.19 12.54 7.00
N ARG A 269 21.11 11.50 7.85
CA ARG A 269 21.54 11.57 9.25
C ARG A 269 23.04 11.85 9.39
N LYS A 270 23.87 11.21 8.57
CA LYS A 270 25.33 11.41 8.61
C LYS A 270 25.75 12.82 8.17
N LEU A 271 25.05 13.41 7.21
CA LEU A 271 25.36 14.74 6.70
C LEU A 271 24.80 15.87 7.60
N THR A 272 23.64 15.66 8.21
CA THR A 272 22.91 16.74 8.91
C THR A 272 22.91 16.60 10.43
N GLY A 273 23.23 15.41 10.96
CA GLY A 273 23.02 15.07 12.37
C GLY A 273 21.55 14.91 12.78
N ARG A 274 20.61 14.98 11.83
CA ARG A 274 19.15 14.94 12.08
C ARG A 274 18.49 13.76 11.37
N GLU A 275 17.35 13.33 11.87
CA GLU A 275 16.56 12.29 11.23
C GLU A 275 15.74 12.85 10.05
N LEU A 276 15.72 12.10 8.95
CA LEU A 276 14.83 12.34 7.82
C LEU A 276 13.40 11.98 8.23
N ARG A 277 12.45 12.90 8.00
CA ARG A 277 11.05 12.75 8.38
C ARG A 277 10.18 12.57 7.14
N TYR A 278 9.35 11.52 7.15
CA TYR A 278 8.34 11.31 6.12
C TYR A 278 7.04 12.01 6.50
N CYS A 279 6.45 12.73 5.55
CA CYS A 279 5.09 13.25 5.67
C CYS A 279 4.03 12.18 5.38
N GLY A 280 4.42 11.10 4.70
CA GLY A 280 3.56 10.01 4.33
C GLY A 280 4.36 8.77 3.97
N LEU A 281 4.01 7.66 4.62
CA LEU A 281 4.50 6.32 4.32
C LEU A 281 3.30 5.45 3.94
N THR A 282 3.24 5.06 2.67
CA THR A 282 2.21 4.16 2.12
C THR A 282 2.85 2.83 1.70
N GLY A 283 2.03 1.92 1.18
CA GLY A 283 2.40 0.52 1.03
C GLY A 283 2.24 -0.25 2.33
N LYS A 284 2.18 -1.57 2.28
CA LYS A 284 2.18 -2.42 3.47
C LYS A 284 3.52 -2.22 4.23
N PRO A 285 3.55 -2.21 5.57
CA PRO A 285 2.43 -2.46 6.50
C PRO A 285 1.61 -1.21 6.92
N SER A 286 1.63 -0.11 6.16
CA SER A 286 0.96 1.14 6.54
C SER A 286 -0.54 0.98 6.76
N LEU A 287 -1.04 1.50 7.89
CA LEU A 287 -2.47 1.54 8.20
C LEU A 287 -3.30 2.23 7.11
N LEU A 288 -2.72 3.22 6.42
CA LEU A 288 -3.38 3.93 5.32
C LEU A 288 -3.66 2.99 4.14
N THR A 289 -2.77 2.04 3.87
CA THR A 289 -2.93 1.05 2.79
C THR A 289 -4.12 0.14 3.07
N TYR A 290 -4.26 -0.34 4.30
CA TYR A 290 -5.37 -1.21 4.68
C TYR A 290 -6.70 -0.47 4.75
N ARG A 291 -6.71 0.78 5.23
CA ARG A 291 -7.91 1.64 5.16
C ARG A 291 -8.37 1.88 3.73
N TYR A 292 -7.43 2.18 2.83
CA TYR A 292 -7.75 2.37 1.41
C TYR A 292 -8.27 1.07 0.77
N ALA A 293 -7.70 -0.07 1.12
CA ALA A 293 -8.16 -1.38 0.64
C ALA A 293 -9.57 -1.74 1.18
N GLU A 294 -9.86 -1.43 2.44
CA GLU A 294 -11.19 -1.62 3.03
C GLU A 294 -12.25 -0.78 2.32
N GLU A 295 -11.95 0.48 1.99
CA GLU A 295 -12.87 1.33 1.23
C GLU A 295 -13.18 0.74 -0.15
N LEU A 296 -12.19 0.13 -0.82
CA LEU A 296 -12.41 -0.56 -2.09
C LEU A 296 -13.27 -1.83 -1.92
N ILE A 297 -13.09 -2.59 -0.84
CA ILE A 297 -13.96 -3.73 -0.50
C ILE A 297 -15.41 -3.26 -0.35
N GLN A 298 -15.67 -2.18 0.40
CA GLN A 298 -17.04 -1.67 0.57
C GLN A 298 -17.62 -1.15 -0.74
N ARG A 299 -16.85 -0.43 -1.55
CA ARG A 299 -17.29 0.03 -2.87
C ARG A 299 -17.66 -1.13 -3.79
N GLN A 300 -16.90 -2.23 -3.78
CA GLN A 300 -17.25 -3.45 -4.51
C GLN A 300 -18.59 -4.02 -4.02
N ALA A 301 -18.80 -4.09 -2.71
CA ALA A 301 -20.06 -4.59 -2.14
C ALA A 301 -21.27 -3.75 -2.55
N VAL A 302 -21.16 -2.42 -2.46
CA VAL A 302 -22.20 -1.48 -2.92
C VAL A 302 -22.48 -1.66 -4.41
N LYS A 303 -21.44 -1.72 -5.25
CA LYS A 303 -21.57 -1.92 -6.71
C LYS A 303 -22.25 -3.25 -7.07
N ARG A 304 -22.07 -4.28 -6.24
CA ARG A 304 -22.70 -5.60 -6.37
C ARG A 304 -24.12 -5.67 -5.82
N GLY A 305 -24.58 -4.63 -5.12
CA GLY A 305 -25.88 -4.64 -4.45
C GLY A 305 -25.92 -5.56 -3.22
N TRP A 306 -24.77 -5.84 -2.59
CA TRP A 306 -24.73 -6.54 -1.32
C TRP A 306 -25.18 -5.59 -0.21
N ALA A 307 -26.40 -5.82 0.29
CA ALA A 307 -27.08 -4.91 1.21
C ALA A 307 -26.44 -4.85 2.60
N VAL A 308 -25.64 -5.86 2.96
CA VAL A 308 -24.94 -5.93 4.25
C VAL A 308 -23.48 -5.52 4.05
N PRO A 309 -22.93 -4.61 4.89
CA PRO A 309 -21.52 -4.24 4.80
C PRO A 309 -20.58 -5.41 5.06
N ILE A 310 -19.36 -5.32 4.53
CA ILE A 310 -18.33 -6.33 4.75
C ILE A 310 -17.71 -6.11 6.13
N GLN A 311 -17.90 -7.07 7.03
CA GLN A 311 -17.52 -6.95 8.45
C GLN A 311 -16.18 -7.63 8.76
N LYS A 312 -15.78 -8.64 7.99
CA LYS A 312 -14.57 -9.43 8.25
C LYS A 312 -13.63 -9.40 7.06
N LEU A 313 -12.38 -9.03 7.28
CA LEU A 313 -11.35 -9.04 6.24
C LEU A 313 -10.35 -10.15 6.52
N TYR A 314 -9.97 -10.87 5.47
CA TYR A 314 -8.92 -11.89 5.52
C TYR A 314 -7.76 -11.46 4.64
N THR A 315 -6.64 -11.12 5.27
CA THR A 315 -5.41 -10.74 4.56
C THR A 315 -4.54 -11.96 4.38
N VAL A 316 -4.26 -12.32 3.13
CA VAL A 316 -3.39 -13.44 2.77
C VAL A 316 -2.10 -12.89 2.18
N GLY A 317 -0.96 -13.24 2.79
CA GLY A 317 0.35 -12.70 2.45
C GLY A 317 1.48 -13.67 2.71
N ASP A 318 2.65 -13.41 2.15
CA ASP A 318 3.85 -14.25 2.29
C ASP A 318 4.92 -13.63 3.20
N ASN A 319 4.79 -12.35 3.56
CA ASN A 319 5.80 -11.60 4.29
C ASN A 319 5.31 -11.20 5.70
N PRO A 320 5.86 -11.80 6.77
CA PRO A 320 5.47 -11.47 8.15
C PRO A 320 5.62 -9.99 8.50
N MET A 321 6.65 -9.34 7.95
CA MET A 321 6.99 -7.94 8.24
C MET A 321 6.11 -6.92 7.51
N SER A 322 5.37 -7.37 6.47
CA SER A 322 4.57 -6.52 5.60
C SER A 322 3.10 -6.88 5.71
N ASP A 323 2.71 -8.09 5.30
CA ASP A 323 1.32 -8.51 5.23
C ASP A 323 0.73 -8.83 6.59
N VAL A 324 1.43 -9.66 7.37
CA VAL A 324 0.95 -10.11 8.68
C VAL A 324 0.97 -8.94 9.66
N TYR A 325 2.12 -8.24 9.75
CA TYR A 325 2.26 -7.05 10.58
C TYR A 325 1.21 -5.99 10.23
N GLY A 326 1.03 -5.69 8.94
CA GLY A 326 0.05 -4.70 8.49
C GLY A 326 -1.40 -5.10 8.81
N ALA A 327 -1.76 -6.36 8.57
CA ALA A 327 -3.10 -6.88 8.87
C ALA A 327 -3.39 -6.87 10.37
N ASN A 328 -2.42 -7.25 11.21
CA ASN A 328 -2.56 -7.27 12.65
C ASN A 328 -2.60 -5.84 13.23
N LEU A 329 -1.80 -4.92 12.69
CA LEU A 329 -1.86 -3.51 13.06
C LEU A 329 -3.23 -2.91 12.71
N PHE A 330 -3.76 -3.24 11.53
CA PHE A 330 -5.10 -2.80 11.13
C PHE A 330 -6.18 -3.42 12.01
N HIS A 331 -6.07 -4.70 12.36
CA HIS A 331 -6.99 -5.35 13.30
C HIS A 331 -7.05 -4.61 14.64
N GLN A 332 -5.90 -4.31 15.25
CA GLN A 332 -5.85 -3.54 16.50
C GLN A 332 -6.49 -2.16 16.35
N HIS A 333 -6.29 -1.51 15.20
CA HIS A 333 -6.94 -0.24 14.90
C HIS A 333 -8.47 -0.34 14.85
N LEU A 334 -9.02 -1.39 14.22
CA LEU A 334 -10.46 -1.64 14.17
C LEU A 334 -11.04 -1.89 15.57
N GLN A 335 -10.35 -2.70 16.38
CA GLN A 335 -10.76 -2.99 17.76
C GLN A 335 -10.76 -1.74 18.65
N ALA A 336 -9.72 -0.89 18.53
CA ALA A 336 -9.64 0.36 19.28
C ALA A 336 -10.76 1.36 18.90
N ALA A 337 -11.12 1.43 17.61
CA ALA A 337 -12.20 2.29 17.13
C ALA A 337 -13.57 1.88 17.72
N GLN A 338 -13.83 0.58 17.85
CA GLN A 338 -15.06 0.05 18.45
C GLN A 338 -15.15 0.33 19.95
N GLN A 339 -14.05 0.16 20.69
CA GLN A 339 -14.01 0.38 22.13
C GLN A 339 -14.11 1.86 22.51
N GLY A 340 -13.68 2.77 21.62
CA GLY A 340 -13.69 4.21 21.84
C GLY A 340 -15.07 4.88 21.73
N GLY A 341 -16.14 4.16 21.41
CA GLY A 341 -17.51 4.69 21.30
C GLY A 341 -17.70 5.77 20.23
N MET A 342 -16.73 5.90 19.31
CA MET A 342 -16.77 6.82 18.18
C MET A 342 -17.32 6.03 16.99
N GLU A 343 -18.30 6.58 16.25
CA GLU A 343 -18.72 5.98 14.98
C GLU A 343 -17.48 5.79 14.10
N SER A 344 -17.04 4.53 13.94
CA SER A 344 -15.93 4.19 13.07
C SER A 344 -16.39 4.48 11.64
N PRO A 345 -15.63 5.25 10.84
CA PRO A 345 -15.95 5.45 9.42
C PRO A 345 -15.71 4.16 8.59
N LEU A 346 -15.29 3.07 9.22
CA LEU A 346 -15.00 1.78 8.60
C LEU A 346 -16.09 0.77 8.98
N ASP A 347 -16.55 0.00 8.00
CA ASP A 347 -17.58 -1.03 8.17
C ASP A 347 -16.97 -2.37 8.61
N ALA A 348 -15.70 -2.61 8.30
CA ALA A 348 -14.97 -3.78 8.77
C ALA A 348 -14.74 -3.72 10.30
N HIS A 349 -14.94 -4.86 10.97
CA HIS A 349 -14.80 -5.02 12.41
C HIS A 349 -13.57 -5.84 12.80
N SER A 350 -13.06 -6.68 11.89
CA SER A 350 -11.85 -7.46 12.09
C SER A 350 -11.03 -7.58 10.80
N CYS A 351 -9.72 -7.72 10.97
CA CYS A 351 -8.81 -8.14 9.92
C CYS A 351 -8.02 -9.35 10.44
N THR A 352 -8.07 -10.48 9.74
CA THR A 352 -7.39 -11.72 10.13
C THR A 352 -6.22 -11.97 9.17
N SER A 353 -5.02 -12.18 9.72
CA SER A 353 -3.81 -12.46 8.95
C SER A 353 -3.64 -13.96 8.68
N ILE A 354 -3.37 -14.32 7.43
CA ILE A 354 -3.05 -15.69 7.00
C ILE A 354 -1.73 -15.65 6.23
N LEU A 355 -0.72 -16.33 6.78
CA LEU A 355 0.61 -16.42 6.19
C LEU A 355 0.73 -17.68 5.31
N VAL A 356 1.20 -17.51 4.07
CA VAL A 356 1.44 -18.62 3.14
C VAL A 356 2.94 -18.93 3.02
N GLY A 357 3.27 -20.21 2.74
CA GLY A 357 4.64 -20.70 2.62
C GLY A 357 5.26 -20.61 1.22
N THR A 358 4.66 -19.83 0.31
CA THR A 358 5.03 -19.78 -1.11
C THR A 358 5.97 -18.63 -1.49
N GLY A 359 6.40 -17.80 -0.54
CA GLY A 359 7.16 -16.58 -0.81
C GLY A 359 8.29 -16.30 0.20
N VAL A 360 8.36 -15.07 0.74
CA VAL A 360 9.41 -14.59 1.66
C VAL A 360 9.48 -15.52 2.87
N TYR A 361 8.34 -15.84 3.46
CA TYR A 361 8.23 -16.90 4.43
C TYR A 361 8.28 -18.27 3.74
N SER A 362 9.21 -19.11 4.21
CA SER A 362 9.34 -20.50 3.77
C SER A 362 9.42 -21.41 5.00
N PRO A 363 8.51 -22.39 5.16
CA PRO A 363 8.55 -23.36 6.25
C PRO A 363 9.83 -24.21 6.26
N ALA A 364 10.50 -24.32 5.10
CA ALA A 364 11.73 -25.08 4.93
C ALA A 364 13.01 -24.26 5.20
N ALA A 365 12.89 -22.97 5.55
CA ALA A 365 14.04 -22.17 5.94
C ALA A 365 14.65 -22.71 7.25
N PRO A 366 15.99 -22.66 7.42
CA PRO A 366 16.62 -23.05 8.67
C PRO A 366 15.98 -22.31 9.85
N GLY A 367 15.80 -23.02 10.97
CA GLY A 367 15.14 -22.50 12.18
C GLY A 367 15.74 -21.17 12.67
N PRO A 368 14.99 -20.41 13.48
CA PRO A 368 15.34 -19.03 13.80
C PRO A 368 16.73 -18.92 14.42
N VAL A 369 17.51 -17.97 13.91
CA VAL A 369 18.66 -17.39 14.62
C VAL A 369 18.11 -16.75 15.91
N GLU A 370 18.82 -16.87 17.03
CA GLU A 370 18.43 -16.22 18.29
C GLU A 370 18.09 -14.75 18.06
N GLN A 371 16.80 -14.41 18.16
CA GLN A 371 16.18 -13.13 17.78
C GLN A 371 16.42 -12.71 16.31
N PRO A 372 15.49 -13.03 15.39
CA PRO A 372 15.62 -12.58 14.01
C PRO A 372 15.66 -11.03 13.93
N PRO A 373 16.52 -10.47 13.07
CA PRO A 373 16.63 -9.02 12.93
C PRO A 373 15.33 -8.39 12.44
N PHE A 374 14.98 -7.22 12.99
CA PHE A 374 13.83 -6.44 12.52
C PHE A 374 14.16 -5.80 11.17
N HIS A 375 13.43 -6.20 10.14
CA HIS A 375 13.57 -5.68 8.77
C HIS A 375 12.48 -4.67 8.38
N GLY A 376 11.65 -4.26 9.34
CA GLY A 376 10.63 -3.24 9.10
C GLY A 376 11.23 -1.83 9.07
N HIS A 377 10.51 -0.91 8.45
CA HIS A 377 10.88 0.51 8.47
C HIS A 377 10.86 1.07 9.89
N ARG A 378 11.85 1.90 10.26
CA ARG A 378 12.04 2.38 11.65
C ARG A 378 10.85 3.13 12.25
N ASP A 379 10.03 3.77 11.41
CA ASP A 379 8.83 4.51 11.84
C ASP A 379 7.67 3.56 12.25
N PHE A 380 7.84 2.26 12.02
CA PHE A 380 6.96 1.20 12.50
C PHE A 380 7.70 0.49 13.64
N GLY A 381 7.23 0.67 14.87
CA GLY A 381 7.87 0.05 16.03
C GLY A 381 7.81 -1.47 15.98
N LEU A 382 8.89 -2.17 16.34
CA LEU A 382 8.84 -3.63 16.48
C LEU A 382 7.87 -4.01 17.61
N SER A 383 6.79 -4.69 17.25
CA SER A 383 5.92 -5.37 18.20
C SER A 383 5.85 -6.84 17.80
N PRO A 384 6.57 -7.74 18.52
CA PRO A 384 6.67 -9.15 18.12
C PRO A 384 5.31 -9.83 17.92
N GLY A 385 4.30 -9.48 18.74
CA GLY A 385 2.95 -10.02 18.60
C GLY A 385 2.24 -9.62 17.30
N LEU A 386 2.69 -8.56 16.62
CA LEU A 386 2.16 -8.20 15.29
C LEU A 386 2.74 -9.07 14.18
N LEU A 387 3.84 -9.80 14.41
CA LEU A 387 4.46 -10.68 13.42
C LEU A 387 3.84 -12.09 13.40
N GLU A 388 3.05 -12.43 14.40
CA GLU A 388 2.38 -13.72 14.51
C GLU A 388 1.10 -13.72 13.68
N ALA A 389 1.05 -14.58 12.66
CA ALA A 389 -0.14 -14.74 11.85
C ALA A 389 -1.21 -15.53 12.62
N ALA A 390 -2.49 -15.17 12.44
CA ALA A 390 -3.58 -15.94 13.05
C ALA A 390 -3.64 -17.37 12.49
N HIS A 391 -3.25 -17.55 11.22
CA HIS A 391 -3.12 -18.85 10.58
C HIS A 391 -1.87 -18.89 9.70
N VAL A 392 -1.23 -20.06 9.64
CA VAL A 392 -0.15 -20.37 8.69
C VAL A 392 -0.60 -21.56 7.85
N VAL A 393 -0.53 -21.42 6.53
CA VAL A 393 -0.95 -22.45 5.56
C VAL A 393 0.09 -22.61 4.46
N ASN A 394 -0.02 -23.65 3.65
CA ASN A 394 0.97 -23.90 2.60
C ASN A 394 0.87 -22.88 1.47
N ASP A 395 -0.34 -22.58 1.01
CA ASP A 395 -0.61 -21.74 -0.15
C ASP A 395 -1.97 -21.02 -0.07
N VAL A 396 -2.26 -20.21 -1.09
CA VAL A 396 -3.48 -19.39 -1.17
C VAL A 396 -4.78 -20.21 -1.34
N ASP A 397 -4.74 -21.40 -1.94
CA ASP A 397 -5.95 -22.25 -2.02
C ASP A 397 -6.31 -22.79 -0.64
N GLU A 398 -5.32 -23.19 0.14
CA GLU A 398 -5.54 -23.59 1.54
C GLU A 398 -6.07 -22.43 2.39
N ALA A 399 -5.55 -21.22 2.20
CA ALA A 399 -6.08 -20.01 2.84
C ALA A 399 -7.56 -19.78 2.49
N VAL A 400 -7.92 -19.85 1.21
CA VAL A 400 -9.30 -19.67 0.75
C VAL A 400 -10.21 -20.77 1.31
N ARG A 401 -9.80 -22.04 1.27
CA ARG A 401 -10.57 -23.16 1.85
C ARG A 401 -10.78 -23.00 3.35
N LEU A 402 -9.77 -22.52 4.07
CA LEU A 402 -9.88 -22.22 5.51
C LEU A 402 -10.97 -21.19 5.75
N VAL A 403 -10.92 -20.05 5.05
CA VAL A 403 -11.88 -18.96 5.23
C VAL A 403 -13.29 -19.37 4.82
N LEU A 404 -13.46 -20.02 3.66
CA LEU A 404 -14.78 -20.49 3.23
C LEU A 404 -15.40 -21.46 4.25
N ARG A 405 -14.60 -22.34 4.89
CA ARG A 405 -15.11 -23.20 5.98
C ARG A 405 -15.49 -22.41 7.23
N GLN A 406 -14.66 -21.45 7.65
CA GLN A 406 -14.95 -20.60 8.81
C GLN A 406 -16.23 -19.77 8.62
N GLU A 407 -16.51 -19.34 7.39
CA GLU A 407 -17.67 -18.53 7.05
C GLU A 407 -18.92 -19.36 6.70
N GLY A 408 -18.79 -20.68 6.54
CA GLY A 408 -19.90 -21.57 6.15
C GLY A 408 -20.24 -21.58 4.65
N TRP A 409 -19.25 -21.31 3.80
CA TRP A 409 -19.34 -21.21 2.33
C TRP A 409 -18.61 -22.32 1.56
N ALA A 410 -18.13 -23.34 2.28
CA ALA A 410 -17.31 -24.43 1.76
C ALA A 410 -18.03 -25.40 0.82
#